data_AF-A0AAN8ZWY6-F1
#
_entry.id   AF-A0AAN8ZWY6-F1
#
_cell.length_a   1.000
_cell.length_b   1.000
_cell.length_c   1.000
_cell.angle_alpha   90.00
_cell.angle_beta   90.00
_cell.angle_gamma   90.00
#
_symmetry.space_group_name_H-M   'P 1'
#
loop_
_entity.id
_entity.type
_entity.pdbx_description
1 polymer ?
#
loop_
_entity_poly.entity_id
_entity_poly.type
_entity_poly.pdbx_seq_one_letter_code
_entity_poly.pdbx_strand_id
1 'polypeptide(L)'
;MVMSGLSHWQTHTCIRFAPVNNTEYPHLQFRRLSGCRSGVGIEGSSGQNISIGDNCHKLGIVVHEIGHALGFYHEIRRPDRDDHVIINEENILRNELFNFYKLNWLDVSIKYDLSSVMHYHSLLEYPRVKK
;
A
#
# COMPACT_ATOMS: atom_id res chain seq x y z
N MET A 1 -1.56 -14.53 -8.59
CA MET A 1 -1.43 -13.78 -7.32
C MET A 1 -2.57 -12.81 -7.05
N VAL A 2 -3.07 -12.04 -8.03
CA VAL A 2 -4.23 -11.12 -7.82
C VAL A 2 -5.40 -11.82 -7.12
N MET A 3 -5.88 -12.95 -7.66
CA MET A 3 -6.97 -13.71 -7.03
C MET A 3 -6.68 -14.16 -5.59
N SER A 4 -5.42 -14.49 -5.29
CA SER A 4 -5.00 -14.86 -3.92
C SER A 4 -5.04 -13.65 -2.98
N GLY A 5 -4.63 -12.46 -3.44
CA GLY A 5 -4.73 -11.22 -2.67
C GLY A 5 -6.18 -10.82 -2.41
N LEU A 6 -7.05 -10.92 -3.42
CA LEU A 6 -8.50 -10.71 -3.26
C LEU A 6 -9.08 -11.71 -2.24
N SER A 7 -8.71 -12.99 -2.36
CA SER A 7 -9.14 -14.04 -1.43
C SER A 7 -8.69 -13.77 0.01
N HIS A 8 -7.46 -13.29 0.21
CA HIS A 8 -6.94 -12.93 1.53
C HIS A 8 -7.83 -11.91 2.23
N TRP A 9 -8.17 -10.81 1.56
CA TRP A 9 -9.09 -9.80 2.09
C TRP A 9 -10.49 -10.36 2.36
N GLN A 10 -11.04 -11.17 1.45
CA GLN A 10 -12.38 -11.76 1.61
C GLN A 10 -12.49 -12.75 2.76
N THR A 11 -11.41 -13.50 3.04
CA THR A 11 -11.38 -14.52 4.09
C THR A 11 -11.19 -13.94 5.49
N HIS A 12 -10.59 -12.76 5.61
CA HIS A 12 -10.27 -12.14 6.89
C HIS A 12 -11.13 -10.90 7.22
N THR A 13 -11.97 -10.45 6.28
CA THR A 13 -12.79 -9.24 6.46
C THR A 13 -14.20 -9.43 5.88
N CYS A 14 -15.05 -8.41 6.01
CA CYS A 14 -16.37 -8.36 5.35
C CYS A 14 -16.30 -7.90 3.88
N ILE A 15 -15.13 -7.51 3.36
CA ILE A 15 -14.96 -7.00 1.99
C ILE A 15 -15.20 -8.13 0.98
N ARG A 16 -15.93 -7.83 -0.10
CA ARG A 16 -16.23 -8.79 -1.17
C ARG A 16 -15.87 -8.17 -2.52
N PHE A 17 -15.20 -8.94 -3.36
CA PHE A 17 -14.85 -8.55 -4.71
C PHE A 17 -15.66 -9.40 -5.69
N ALA A 18 -16.21 -8.75 -6.72
CA ALA A 18 -16.93 -9.41 -7.79
C ALA A 18 -16.39 -8.93 -9.14
N PRO A 19 -16.42 -9.77 -10.18
CA PRO A 19 -16.17 -9.32 -11.54
C PRO A 19 -17.12 -8.19 -11.92
N VAL A 20 -16.59 -7.18 -12.60
CA VAL A 20 -17.36 -5.99 -13.00
C VAL A 20 -17.83 -6.14 -14.43
N ASN A 21 -19.15 -6.02 -14.64
CA ASN A 21 -19.78 -6.08 -15.95
C ASN A 21 -20.08 -4.68 -16.52
N ASN A 22 -20.30 -3.67 -15.66
CA ASN A 22 -20.48 -2.28 -16.06
C ASN A 22 -19.30 -1.44 -15.55
N THR A 23 -18.53 -0.87 -16.47
CA THR A 23 -17.33 -0.07 -16.19
C THR A 23 -17.62 1.44 -16.02
N GLU A 24 -18.88 1.85 -16.06
CA GLU A 24 -19.32 3.24 -15.84
C GLU A 24 -19.22 3.70 -14.38
N TYR A 25 -19.07 2.75 -13.44
CA TYR A 25 -18.86 3.04 -12.02
C TYR A 25 -17.40 2.82 -11.62
N PRO A 26 -16.93 3.43 -10.52
CA PRO A 26 -15.59 3.16 -10.00
C PRO A 26 -15.37 1.67 -9.73
N HIS A 27 -14.27 1.14 -10.22
CA HIS A 27 -13.89 -0.27 -10.06
C HIS A 27 -12.37 -0.43 -10.14
N LEU A 28 -11.88 -1.55 -9.60
CA LEU A 28 -10.46 -1.87 -9.64
C LEU A 28 -10.08 -2.52 -10.98
N GLN A 29 -9.02 -2.03 -11.60
CA GLN A 29 -8.44 -2.56 -12.82
C GLN A 29 -7.01 -3.03 -12.55
N PHE A 30 -6.84 -4.33 -12.36
CA PHE A 30 -5.49 -4.91 -12.20
C PHE A 30 -4.78 -4.94 -13.55
N ARG A 31 -3.69 -4.19 -13.67
CA ARG A 31 -2.89 -4.09 -14.90
C ARG A 31 -1.42 -4.37 -14.60
N ARG A 32 -0.71 -4.92 -15.58
CA ARG A 32 0.75 -5.02 -15.52
C ARG A 32 1.35 -3.73 -16.05
N LEU A 33 1.63 -2.78 -15.16
CA LEU A 33 2.32 -1.52 -15.48
C LEU A 33 3.69 -1.50 -14.77
N SER A 34 4.41 -0.37 -14.86
CA SER A 34 5.69 -0.21 -14.16
C SER A 34 5.48 -0.13 -12.64
N GLY A 35 6.22 -0.96 -11.89
CA GLY A 35 6.20 -1.00 -10.43
C GLY A 35 4.93 -1.60 -9.81
N CYS A 36 4.92 -1.63 -8.48
CA CYS A 36 3.77 -2.02 -7.65
C CYS A 36 3.17 -0.72 -7.12
N ARG A 37 1.91 -0.44 -7.48
CA ARG A 37 1.25 0.81 -7.05
C ARG A 37 -0.26 0.74 -7.17
N SER A 38 -0.93 1.47 -6.29
CA SER A 38 -2.35 1.78 -6.35
C SER A 38 -2.57 3.21 -5.85
N GLY A 39 -3.65 3.84 -6.28
CA GLY A 39 -4.17 5.01 -5.59
C GLY A 39 -4.79 4.63 -4.24
N VAL A 40 -4.99 5.64 -3.38
CA VAL A 40 -5.55 5.43 -2.03
C VAL A 40 -7.03 5.75 -2.01
N GLY A 41 -7.85 4.75 -1.73
CA GLY A 41 -9.31 4.84 -1.79
C GLY A 41 -9.84 4.85 -3.22
N ILE A 42 -11.12 5.19 -3.35
CA ILE A 42 -11.81 5.26 -4.64
C ILE A 42 -11.36 6.52 -5.38
N GLU A 43 -10.77 6.35 -6.56
CA GLU A 43 -10.38 7.46 -7.42
C GLU A 43 -11.27 7.59 -8.66
N GLY A 44 -11.68 8.82 -8.95
CA GLY A 44 -12.39 9.16 -10.19
C GLY A 44 -13.82 8.60 -10.27
N SER A 45 -14.41 8.68 -11.47
CA SER A 45 -15.76 8.19 -11.76
C SER A 45 -15.77 6.84 -12.46
N SER A 46 -14.62 6.29 -12.86
CA SER A 46 -14.50 5.04 -13.61
C SER A 46 -13.25 4.26 -13.18
N GLY A 47 -12.85 3.24 -13.94
CA GLY A 47 -11.83 2.27 -13.54
C GLY A 47 -10.51 2.88 -13.04
N GLN A 48 -10.08 2.43 -11.87
CA GLN A 48 -8.83 2.81 -11.21
C GLN A 48 -7.80 1.70 -11.34
N ASN A 49 -6.59 2.04 -11.78
CA ASN A 49 -5.55 1.04 -12.00
C ASN A 49 -4.86 0.63 -10.70
N ILE A 50 -4.76 -0.68 -10.49
CA ILE A 50 -3.79 -1.29 -9.58
C ILE A 50 -2.69 -1.91 -10.44
N SER A 51 -1.47 -1.39 -10.32
CA SER A 51 -0.31 -1.92 -11.02
C SER A 51 0.27 -3.11 -10.26
N ILE A 52 0.25 -4.27 -10.90
CA ILE A 52 1.00 -5.46 -10.48
C ILE A 52 2.01 -5.74 -11.60
N GLY A 53 3.10 -4.99 -11.58
CA GLY A 53 4.20 -5.08 -12.53
C GLY A 53 5.14 -6.26 -12.25
N ASP A 54 6.30 -6.18 -12.89
CA ASP A 54 7.37 -7.15 -12.70
C ASP A 54 7.88 -7.12 -11.24
N ASN A 55 8.15 -8.30 -10.67
CA ASN A 55 8.51 -8.51 -9.27
C ASN A 55 7.42 -8.18 -8.22
N CYS A 56 6.22 -7.76 -8.63
CA CYS A 56 5.08 -7.52 -7.74
C CYS A 56 4.24 -8.77 -7.43
N HIS A 57 4.55 -9.92 -8.05
CA HIS A 57 3.81 -11.17 -7.91
C HIS A 57 4.10 -11.91 -6.58
N LYS A 58 4.06 -11.19 -5.46
CA LYS A 58 4.15 -11.75 -4.09
C LYS A 58 2.85 -11.44 -3.36
N LEU A 59 2.33 -12.40 -2.58
CA LEU A 59 1.04 -12.24 -1.90
C LEU A 59 0.97 -10.94 -1.08
N GLY A 60 2.00 -10.68 -0.25
CA GLY A 60 2.04 -9.46 0.58
C GLY A 60 1.99 -8.16 -0.22
N ILE A 61 2.67 -8.10 -1.38
CA ILE A 61 2.64 -6.93 -2.27
C ILE A 61 1.24 -6.75 -2.85
N VAL A 62 0.62 -7.80 -3.37
CA VAL A 62 -0.74 -7.70 -3.92
C VAL A 62 -1.74 -7.27 -2.84
N VAL A 63 -1.62 -7.82 -1.63
CA VAL A 63 -2.47 -7.44 -0.48
C VAL A 63 -2.27 -5.97 -0.11
N HIS A 64 -1.02 -5.49 -0.10
CA HIS A 64 -0.66 -4.09 0.13
C HIS A 64 -1.32 -3.15 -0.88
N GLU A 65 -1.19 -3.44 -2.18
CA GLU A 65 -1.77 -2.58 -3.22
C GLU A 65 -3.31 -2.56 -3.18
N ILE A 66 -3.93 -3.70 -2.84
CA ILE A 66 -5.38 -3.73 -2.59
C ILE A 66 -5.73 -2.90 -1.35
N GLY A 67 -4.90 -2.94 -0.29
CA GLY A 67 -5.07 -2.11 0.90
C GLY A 67 -5.08 -0.62 0.57
N HIS A 68 -4.18 -0.16 -0.28
CA HIS A 68 -4.23 1.20 -0.82
C HIS A 68 -5.57 1.50 -1.49
N ALA A 69 -6.01 0.68 -2.43
CA ALA A 69 -7.30 0.89 -3.11
C ALA A 69 -8.51 0.90 -2.14
N LEU A 70 -8.42 0.21 -1.01
CA LEU A 70 -9.43 0.21 0.05
C LEU A 70 -9.38 1.45 0.96
N GLY A 71 -8.35 2.29 0.85
CA GLY A 71 -8.22 3.55 1.58
C GLY A 71 -7.11 3.57 2.65
N PHE A 72 -6.30 2.51 2.75
CA PHE A 72 -5.21 2.48 3.73
C PHE A 72 -3.99 3.24 3.21
N TYR A 73 -3.49 4.16 4.04
CA TYR A 73 -2.19 4.80 3.85
C TYR A 73 -1.08 3.97 4.51
N HIS A 74 0.17 4.27 4.20
CA HIS A 74 1.30 3.63 4.87
C HIS A 74 1.30 3.93 6.37
N GLU A 75 1.56 2.91 7.19
CA GLU A 75 1.59 3.01 8.66
C GLU A 75 2.57 4.09 9.13
N ILE A 76 3.70 4.24 8.42
CA ILE A 76 4.72 5.26 8.67
C ILE A 76 4.20 6.70 8.54
N ARG A 77 3.06 6.91 7.88
CA ARG A 77 2.46 8.24 7.72
C ARG A 77 1.51 8.63 8.86
N ARG A 78 1.28 7.77 9.85
CA ARG A 78 0.46 8.12 11.02
C ARG A 78 1.05 9.31 11.80
N PRO A 79 0.21 10.12 12.47
CA PRO A 79 0.68 11.29 13.21
C PRO A 79 1.51 10.93 14.46
N ASP A 80 1.27 9.75 15.04
CA ASP A 80 1.96 9.19 16.21
C ASP A 80 3.22 8.37 15.87
N ARG A 81 3.60 8.26 14.59
CA ARG A 81 4.72 7.39 14.14
C ARG A 81 6.06 7.70 14.82
N ASP A 82 6.30 8.94 15.24
CA ASP A 82 7.55 9.36 15.86
C ASP A 82 7.71 8.81 17.31
N ASP A 83 6.63 8.27 17.90
CA ASP A 83 6.68 7.54 19.18
C ASP A 83 7.13 6.08 19.00
N HIS A 84 7.23 5.60 17.75
CA HIS A 84 7.45 4.20 17.41
C HIS A 84 8.67 3.96 16.53
N VAL A 85 8.96 4.87 15.61
CA VAL A 85 10.05 4.74 14.64
C VAL A 85 10.83 6.05 14.48
N ILE A 86 12.11 5.93 14.14
CA ILE A 86 12.98 7.07 13.81
C ILE A 86 13.18 7.11 12.30
N ILE A 87 12.84 8.24 11.67
CA ILE A 87 13.08 8.47 10.25
C ILE A 87 14.42 9.18 10.09
N ASN A 88 15.41 8.48 9.55
CA ASN A 88 16.68 9.10 9.18
C ASN A 88 16.56 9.73 7.78
N GLU A 89 16.11 10.99 7.74
CA GLU A 89 15.88 11.74 6.49
C GLU A 89 17.14 11.90 5.64
N GLU A 90 18.34 11.87 6.22
CA GLU A 90 19.61 11.95 5.49
C GLU A 90 19.81 10.76 4.54
N ASN A 91 19.17 9.62 4.83
CA ASN A 91 19.22 8.42 3.99
C ASN A 91 18.11 8.37 2.92
N ILE A 92 17.23 9.37 2.88
CA ILE A 92 16.09 9.41 1.97
C ILE A 92 16.43 10.29 0.77
N LEU A 93 16.18 9.79 -0.43
CA LEU A 93 16.31 10.60 -1.63
C LEU A 93 15.37 11.82 -1.52
N ARG A 94 15.87 13.01 -1.84
CA ARG A 94 15.11 14.26 -1.64
C ARG A 94 13.74 14.25 -2.33
N ASN A 95 13.63 13.62 -3.50
CA ASN A 95 12.39 13.48 -4.24
C ASN A 95 11.44 12.41 -3.67
N GLU A 96 11.84 11.65 -2.65
CA GLU A 96 11.04 10.60 -2.00
C GLU A 96 10.60 10.99 -0.58
N LEU A 97 11.09 12.11 -0.03
CA LEU A 97 10.76 12.59 1.33
C LEU A 97 9.25 12.73 1.54
N PHE A 98 8.50 13.10 0.49
CA PHE A 98 7.06 13.28 0.58
C PHE A 98 6.30 12.00 0.97
N ASN A 99 6.85 10.82 0.70
CA ASN A 99 6.27 9.54 1.11
C ASN A 99 6.29 9.35 2.64
N PHE A 100 7.15 10.09 3.33
CA PHE A 100 7.33 10.06 4.78
C PHE A 100 6.59 11.20 5.50
N TYR A 101 5.84 12.05 4.81
CA TYR A 101 5.10 13.12 5.48
C TYR A 101 3.90 12.57 6.24
N LYS A 102 3.78 12.95 7.52
CA LYS A 102 2.67 12.56 8.40
C LYS A 102 1.34 13.10 7.88
N LEU A 103 0.28 12.32 8.09
CA LEU A 103 -1.09 12.66 7.75
C LEU A 103 -1.89 12.80 9.05
N ASN A 104 -2.13 14.05 9.48
CA ASN A 104 -2.68 14.35 10.81
C ASN A 104 -4.12 13.85 11.04
N TRP A 105 -4.82 13.44 9.99
CA TRP A 105 -6.19 12.93 10.05
C TRP A 105 -6.28 11.41 10.06
N LEU A 106 -5.15 10.68 10.04
CA LEU A 106 -5.19 9.23 10.18
C LEU A 106 -5.55 8.84 11.61
N ASP A 107 -6.35 7.78 11.73
CA ASP A 107 -6.79 7.25 13.01
C ASP A 107 -5.61 6.69 13.82
N VAL A 108 -5.58 7.05 15.10
CA VAL A 108 -4.61 6.57 16.10
C VAL A 108 -5.28 5.83 17.26
N SER A 109 -6.57 5.53 17.14
CA SER A 109 -7.33 4.77 18.14
C SER A 109 -6.84 3.33 18.26
N ILE A 110 -6.32 2.78 17.16
CA ILE A 110 -5.63 1.48 17.12
C ILE A 110 -4.13 1.67 17.33
N LYS A 111 -3.48 0.73 18.01
CA LYS A 111 -2.03 0.78 18.23
C LYS A 111 -1.27 0.78 16.90
N TYR A 112 -0.14 1.47 16.88
CA TYR A 112 0.81 1.42 15.77
C TYR A 112 1.32 -0.01 15.56
N ASP A 113 1.29 -0.49 14.31
CA ASP A 113 1.68 -1.86 13.98
C ASP A 113 2.93 -1.92 13.07
N LEU A 114 4.07 -2.26 13.68
CA LEU A 114 5.35 -2.48 12.96
C LEU A 114 5.29 -3.68 12.00
N SER A 115 4.35 -4.60 12.19
CA SER A 115 4.14 -5.78 11.35
C SER A 115 3.08 -5.56 10.27
N SER A 116 2.48 -4.36 10.22
CA SER A 116 1.44 -4.02 9.26
C SER A 116 1.96 -4.23 7.84
N VAL A 117 1.14 -4.86 7.00
CA VAL A 117 1.45 -4.99 5.56
C VAL A 117 1.59 -3.63 4.90
N MET A 118 1.03 -2.56 5.50
CA MET A 118 1.15 -1.17 5.04
C MET A 118 2.37 -0.43 5.62
N HIS A 119 3.12 -1.04 6.54
CA HIS A 119 4.33 -0.43 7.06
C HIS A 119 5.47 -0.59 6.04
N TYR A 120 6.31 0.45 5.90
CA TYR A 120 7.53 0.32 5.12
C TYR A 120 8.42 -0.72 5.78
N HIS A 121 8.87 -1.72 5.02
CA HIS A 121 9.89 -2.60 5.56
C HIS A 121 11.12 -1.75 5.86
N SER A 122 11.67 -1.87 7.08
CA SER A 122 12.94 -1.23 7.38
C SER A 122 13.93 -1.69 6.31
N LEU A 123 14.66 -0.76 5.69
CA LEU A 123 15.74 -1.07 4.74
C LEU A 123 16.94 -1.80 5.43
N LEU A 124 16.72 -2.46 6.57
CA LEU A 124 17.71 -3.18 7.36
C LEU A 124 18.12 -4.53 6.77
N GLU A 125 17.58 -4.94 5.61
CA GLU A 125 18.15 -6.02 4.80
C GLU A 125 18.31 -5.60 3.33
N TYR A 126 19.27 -4.72 3.07
CA TYR A 126 20.32 -4.95 2.08
C TYR A 126 21.49 -4.02 2.41
N PRO A 127 22.58 -4.52 3.03
CA PRO A 127 23.83 -3.81 2.91
C PRO A 127 24.18 -3.81 1.42
N ARG A 128 24.07 -2.64 0.77
CA ARG A 128 24.89 -2.37 -0.42
C ARG A 128 26.34 -2.33 0.04
N VAL A 129 26.90 -3.49 0.32
CA VAL A 129 28.35 -3.69 0.29
C VAL A 129 28.71 -3.38 -1.16
N LYS A 130 29.32 -2.21 -1.36
CA LYS A 130 30.13 -1.97 -2.55
C LYS A 130 31.19 -3.09 -2.57
N LYS A 131 30.99 -4.07 -3.44
CA LYS A 131 32.12 -4.76 -4.06
C LYS A 131 32.43 -4.02 -5.35
#